data_AF-A0A519EHW8-F1
#
_entry.id   AF-A0A519EHW8-F1
#
_cell.length_a   1.000
_cell.length_b   1.000
_cell.length_c   1.000
_cell.angle_alpha   90.00
_cell.angle_beta   90.00
_cell.angle_gamma   90.00
#
_symmetry.space_group_name_H-M   'P 1'
#
loop_
_entity.id
_entity.type
_entity.pdbx_description
1 polymer ?
#
loop_
_entity_poly.entity_id
_entity_poly.type
_entity_poly.pdbx_seq_one_letter_code
_entity_poly.pdbx_strand_id
1 'polypeptide(L)' 'MFKWLLDFSLGNRLLVLIAGVVLMGYGAFTLSRMPVDVFPDLNKPTVTIVTEAGGMAPEEVEQLITLPLETT' A
#
# COMPACT_ATOMS: atom_id res chain seq x y z
N MET A 1 10.38 24.48 24.72
CA MET A 1 10.39 23.91 23.35
C MET A 1 9.41 24.63 22.42
N PHE A 2 8.10 24.57 22.67
CA PHE A 2 7.09 25.24 21.81
C PHE A 2 7.27 26.75 21.67
N LYS A 3 7.62 27.45 22.76
CA LYS A 3 7.87 28.90 22.75
C LYS A 3 9.00 29.29 21.79
N TRP A 4 10.09 28.51 21.80
CA TRP A 4 11.22 28.75 20.89
C TRP A 4 10.81 28.56 19.43
N LEU A 5 9.99 27.54 19.12
CA LEU A 5 9.49 27.31 17.77
C LEU A 5 8.58 28.45 17.30
N LEU A 6 7.71 28.97 18.17
CA LEU A 6 6.85 30.11 17.89
C LEU A 6 7.67 31.38 17.66
N ASP A 7 8.59 31.71 18.57
CA ASP A 7 9.41 32.91 18.50
C ASP A 7 10.29 32.90 17.22
N PHE A 8 10.85 31.72 16.86
CA PHE A 8 11.61 31.54 15.63
C PHE A 8 10.73 31.64 14.36
N SER A 9 9.54 31.05 14.38
CA SER A 9 8.61 31.07 13.23
C SER A 9 8.08 32.48 12.96
N LEU A 10 7.75 33.23 14.02
CA LEU A 10 7.29 34.61 13.94
C LEU A 10 8.41 35.57 13.53
N GLY A 11 9.64 35.32 14.00
CA GLY A 11 10.83 36.07 13.59
C GLY A 11 11.17 35.90 12.11
N ASN A 12 10.96 34.70 11.56
CA ASN A 12 11.27 34.36 10.16
C ASN A 12 10.02 34.21 9.29
N ARG A 13 9.02 35.09 9.48
CA ARG A 13 7.70 34.99 8.82
C ARG A 13 7.76 34.81 7.31
N LEU A 14 8.71 35.44 6.62
CA LEU A 14 8.86 35.35 5.16
C LEU A 14 9.28 33.93 4.74
N LEU A 15 10.24 33.34 5.45
CA LEU A 15 10.71 31.98 5.20
C LEU A 15 9.56 30.97 5.42
N VAL A 16 8.79 31.15 6.50
CA VAL A 16 7.61 30.31 6.78
C VAL A 16 6.57 30.41 5.67
N LEU A 17 6.29 31.62 5.17
CA LEU A 17 5.36 31.83 4.05
C LEU A 17 5.84 31.18 2.76
N ILE A 18 7.13 31.36 2.40
CA ILE A 18 7.71 30.74 1.21
C ILE A 18 7.64 29.21 1.32
N ALA A 19 8.03 28.65 2.47
CA ALA A 19 7.94 27.22 2.71
C ALA A 19 6.49 26.72 2.58
N GLY A 20 5.52 27.48 3.09
CA GLY A 20 4.10 27.18 2.93
C GLY A 20 3.65 27.17 1.46
N VAL A 21 4.04 28.17 0.67
CA VAL A 21 3.70 28.24 -0.76
C VAL A 21 4.32 27.08 -1.54
N VAL A 22 5.59 26.76 -1.27
CA VAL A 22 6.28 25.62 -1.90
C VAL A 22 5.58 24.31 -1.54
N LEU A 23 5.23 24.10 -0.28
CA LEU A 23 4.50 22.92 0.17
C LEU A 23 3.12 22.81 -0.49
N MET A 24 2.37 23.91 -0.62
CA MET A 24 1.09 23.92 -1.32
C MET A 24 1.25 23.58 -2.81
N GLY A 25 2.24 24.18 -3.49
CA GLY A 25 2.51 23.89 -4.90
C GLY A 25 2.89 22.42 -5.13
N TYR A 26 3.76 21.87 -4.28
CA TYR A 26 4.13 20.46 -4.32
C TYR A 26 2.96 19.53 -4.00
N GLY A 27 2.13 19.90 -3.01
CA GLY A 27 0.92 19.18 -2.65
C GLY A 27 -0.07 19.12 -3.82
N ALA A 28 -0.35 20.25 -4.47
CA ALA A 28 -1.22 20.32 -5.64
C ALA A 28 -0.70 19.48 -6.82
N PHE A 29 0.61 19.54 -7.07
CA PHE A 29 1.28 18.73 -8.10
C PHE A 29 1.23 17.22 -7.82
N THR A 30 1.26 16.83 -6.55
CA THR A 30 1.16 15.43 -6.13
C THR A 30 -0.29 14.95 -6.21
N LEU A 31 -1.24 15.76 -5.73
CA LEU A 31 -2.66 15.47 -5.79
C LEU A 31 -3.16 15.28 -7.22
N SER A 32 -2.67 16.08 -8.18
CA SER A 32 -3.04 15.93 -9.59
C SER A 32 -2.50 14.67 -10.26
N ARG A 33 -1.52 13.98 -9.66
CA ARG A 33 -0.94 12.72 -10.14
C ARG A 33 -1.30 11.51 -9.30
N MET A 34 -2.00 11.69 -8.19
CA MET A 34 -2.40 10.56 -7.36
C MET A 34 -3.36 9.68 -8.17
N PRO A 35 -3.10 8.36 -8.26
CA PRO A 35 -4.04 7.45 -8.90
C PRO A 35 -5.33 7.45 -8.10
N VAL A 36 -6.45 7.61 -8.80
CA VAL A 36 -7.78 7.53 -8.21
C VAL A 36 -8.30 6.13 -8.50
N ASP A 37 -8.58 5.38 -7.45
CA ASP A 37 -9.29 4.11 -7.55
C ASP A 37 -10.74 4.29 -7.10
N VAL A 38 -11.66 3.57 -7.74
CA VAL A 38 -13.09 3.60 -7.42
C VAL A 38 -13.36 2.85 -6.13
N PHE A 39 -12.56 1.81 -5.85
CA PHE A 39 -12.68 0.99 -4.66
C PHE A 39 -11.32 0.78 -4.00
N PRO A 40 -11.26 0.68 -2.67
CA PRO A 40 -10.07 0.14 -2.02
C PRO A 40 -9.91 -1.34 -2.43
N ASP A 41 -8.68 -1.86 -2.39
CA ASP A 41 -8.46 -3.29 -2.61
C ASP A 41 -9.17 -4.09 -1.50
N LEU A 42 -10.22 -4.82 -1.89
CA LEU A 42 -11.02 -5.67 -1.00
C LEU A 42 -10.54 -7.12 -1.03
N ASN A 43 -9.56 -7.45 -1.86
CA ASN A 43 -9.09 -8.82 -1.99
C ASN A 43 -8.24 -9.18 -0.78
N LYS A 44 -8.51 -10.35 -0.20
CA LYS A 44 -7.60 -10.93 0.78
C LYS A 44 -6.38 -11.48 0.03
N PRO A 45 -5.15 -11.29 0.56
CA PRO A 45 -3.98 -11.88 -0.06
C PRO A 45 -4.16 -13.39 -0.10
N THR A 46 -4.20 -13.95 -1.31
CA THR A 46 -4.48 -15.37 -1.55
C THR A 46 -3.32 -15.95 -2.35
N VAL A 47 -2.84 -17.12 -1.94
CA VAL A 47 -1.82 -17.87 -2.67
C VAL A 47 -2.51 -19.07 -3.30
N THR A 48 -2.49 -19.15 -4.63
CA THR A 48 -3.07 -20.26 -5.37
C THR A 48 -1.95 -21.21 -5.80
N ILE A 49 -2.05 -22.47 -5.38
CA ILE A 49 -1.12 -23.54 -5.76
C ILE A 49 -1.88 -24.43 -6.75
N VAL A 50 -1.35 -24.58 -7.96
CA VAL A 50 -1.93 -25.44 -9.00
C VAL A 50 -0.96 -26.57 -9.30
N THR A 51 -1.43 -27.80 -9.21
CA THR A 51 -0.66 -29.01 -9.50
C THR A 51 -1.32 -29.79 -10.62
N GLU A 52 -0.56 -30.09 -11.67
CA GLU A 52 -1.03 -30.93 -12.77
C GLU A 52 -0.76 -32.41 -12.44
N ALA A 53 -1.81 -33.23 -12.48
CA ALA A 53 -1.75 -34.66 -12.17
C ALA A 53 -2.43 -35.49 -13.27
N GLY A 54 -1.75 -35.56 -14.43
CA GLY A 54 -2.27 -36.25 -15.61
C GLY A 54 -2.41 -37.76 -15.39
N GLY A 55 -3.60 -38.31 -15.67
CA GLY A 55 -3.86 -39.75 -15.64
C GLY A 55 -4.14 -40.35 -14.25
N MET A 56 -4.10 -39.53 -13.19
CA MET A 56 -4.54 -39.95 -11.86
C MET A 56 -6.06 -39.83 -11.73
N ALA A 57 -6.68 -40.75 -11.00
CA ALA A 57 -8.08 -40.63 -10.62
C ALA A 57 -8.25 -39.47 -9.60
N PRO A 58 -9.42 -38.81 -9.53
CA PRO A 58 -9.66 -37.71 -8.60
C PRO A 58 -9.33 -38.04 -7.14
N GLU A 59 -9.60 -39.27 -6.71
CA GLU A 59 -9.32 -39.75 -5.35
C GLU A 59 -7.81 -39.85 -5.07
N GLU A 60 -7.03 -40.24 -6.07
CA GLU A 60 -5.57 -40.30 -5.97
C GLU A 60 -4.97 -38.90 -5.89
N VAL A 61 -5.51 -37.94 -6.65
CA VAL A 61 -5.09 -36.53 -6.59
C VAL A 61 -5.37 -35.94 -5.21
N GLU A 62 -6.55 -36.20 -4.64
CA GLU A 62 -6.88 -35.71 -3.29
C GLU A 62 -5.94 -36.30 -2.22
N GLN A 63 -5.76 -37.61 -2.21
CA GLN A 63 -5.00 -38.31 -1.17
C GLN A 63 -3.49 -38.09 -1.26
N LEU A 64 -2.95 -38.07 -2.49
CA LEU A 64 -1.50 -38.06 -2.70
C LEU A 64 -0.94 -36.65 -2.93
N ILE A 65 -1.78 -35.70 -3.34
CA ILE A 65 -1.33 -34.36 -3.74
C ILE A 65 -2.00 -33.29 -2.86
N THR A 66 -3.33 -33.16 -2.92
CA THR A 66 -4.04 -32.06 -2.23
C THR A 66 -3.90 -32.13 -0.72
N LEU A 67 -4.20 -33.27 -0.09
CA LEU A 67 -4.15 -33.43 1.37
C LEU A 67 -2.74 -33.17 1.95
N PRO A 68 -1.66 -33.73 1.40
CA PRO A 68 -0.31 -33.39 1.84
C PRO A 68 0.04 -31.90 1.67
N LEU A 69 -0.42 -31.26 0.59
CA LEU A 69 -0.16 -29.83 0.34
C LEU A 69 -0.91 -28.90 1.30
N GLU A 70 -2.12 -29.28 1.74
CA GLU A 70 -2.92 -28.48 2.68
C GLU A 70 -2.50 -28.64 4.14
N THR A 71 -1.95 -29.80 4.50
CA THR A 71 -1.67 -30.17 5.89
C THR A 71 -0.22 -30.00 6.33
N THR A 72 0.68 -29.65 5.41
CA THR A 72 2.08 -29.31 5.71
C THR A 72 2.20 -27.85 6.14
#